data_AF-A0A4Q2YNQ0-F1
#
_entry.id   AF-A0A4Q2YNQ0-F1
#
_cell.length_a   1.000
_cell.length_b   1.000
_cell.length_c   1.000
_cell.angle_alpha   90.00
_cell.angle_beta   90.00
_cell.angle_gamma   90.00
#
_symmetry.space_group_name_H-M   'P 1'
#
loop_
_entity.id
_entity.type
_entity.pdbx_description
1 polymer ?
#
loop_
_entity_poly.entity_id
_entity_poly.type
_entity_poly.pdbx_seq_one_letter_code
_entity_poly.pdbx_strand_id
1 'polypeptide(L)'
;MRALSIHTQLAVIGGGPAGLRAAEVASAAGLQVTLYDGKPSVGRKFLVAGKGGLNLTHGESLDRFVTRYSGPEQPEGLWSEMVGEFAPTDLREWAAGMGVETFQATSGRVYPKALKAAPLLRRWIERLRSTGTRLEMNHRLVSIARDEVFRLGFA
;
A
#
# COMPACT_ATOMS: atom_id res chain seq x y z
N MET A 1 27.40 14.57 21.05
CA MET A 1 25.98 14.95 21.13
C MET A 1 25.17 13.91 20.38
N ARG A 2 24.50 12.96 21.06
CA ARG A 2 23.58 12.02 20.40
C ARG A 2 22.27 12.76 20.20
N ALA A 3 21.84 12.95 18.96
CA ALA A 3 20.47 13.34 18.67
C ALA A 3 19.56 12.27 19.27
N LEU A 4 18.70 12.64 20.23
CA LEU A 4 17.60 11.80 20.68
C LEU A 4 16.66 11.64 19.49
N SER A 5 16.76 10.51 18.77
CA SER A 5 15.79 10.19 17.73
C SER A 5 14.50 9.79 18.43
N ILE A 6 13.56 10.73 18.49
CA ILE A 6 12.18 10.46 18.92
C ILE A 6 11.54 9.69 17.78
N HIS A 7 11.62 8.37 17.82
CA HIS A 7 10.91 7.54 16.86
C HIS A 7 9.45 7.47 17.27
N THR A 8 8.60 8.26 16.60
CA THR A 8 7.15 8.14 16.74
C THR A 8 6.71 6.77 16.22
N GLN A 9 5.91 6.07 17.04
CA GLN A 9 5.33 4.79 16.67
C GLN A 9 4.06 4.99 15.85
N LEU A 10 3.94 4.29 14.73
CA LEU A 10 2.76 4.27 13.89
C LEU A 10 2.20 2.84 13.79
N ALA A 11 0.91 2.69 14.09
CA ALA A 11 0.18 1.46 13.85
C ALA A 11 -0.61 1.55 12.54
N VAL A 12 -0.43 0.59 11.63
CA VAL A 12 -1.22 0.44 10.41
C VAL A 12 -2.15 -0.75 10.56
N ILE A 13 -3.46 -0.56 10.36
CA ILE A 13 -4.46 -1.63 10.51
C ILE A 13 -4.92 -2.11 9.14
N GLY A 14 -4.59 -3.36 8.82
CA GLY A 14 -4.95 -4.04 7.58
C GLY A 14 -3.76 -4.17 6.61
N GLY A 15 -3.35 -5.40 6.34
CA GLY A 15 -2.29 -5.76 5.39
C GLY A 15 -2.76 -5.87 3.95
N GLY A 16 -3.72 -5.05 3.53
CA GLY A 16 -4.06 -4.88 2.12
C GLY A 16 -3.03 -4.00 1.37
N PRO A 17 -3.22 -3.77 0.06
CA PRO A 17 -2.31 -2.92 -0.73
C PRO A 17 -2.15 -1.51 -0.14
N ALA A 18 -3.25 -0.89 0.30
CA ALA A 18 -3.22 0.43 0.93
C ALA A 18 -2.38 0.44 2.22
N GLY A 19 -2.59 -0.54 3.12
CA GLY A 19 -1.83 -0.60 4.37
C GLY A 19 -0.35 -0.93 4.17
N LEU A 20 -0.04 -1.83 3.22
CA LEU A 20 1.36 -2.11 2.86
C LEU A 20 2.05 -0.87 2.30
N ARG A 21 1.36 -0.06 1.49
CA ARG A 21 1.89 1.20 0.95
C ARG A 21 2.05 2.26 2.03
N ALA A 22 1.06 2.41 2.91
CA ALA A 22 1.14 3.33 4.04
C ALA A 22 2.33 3.00 4.95
N ALA A 23 2.55 1.70 5.24
CA ALA A 23 3.70 1.26 6.01
C ALA A 23 5.03 1.54 5.31
N GLU A 24 5.12 1.32 3.99
CA GLU A 24 6.31 1.62 3.19
C GLU A 24 6.66 3.12 3.24
N VAL A 25 5.67 3.98 2.98
CA VAL A 25 5.86 5.45 2.99
C VAL A 25 6.24 5.95 4.38
N ALA A 26 5.54 5.51 5.43
CA ALA A 26 5.83 5.92 6.80
C ALA A 26 7.21 5.44 7.29
N SER A 27 7.58 4.21 6.96
CA SER A 27 8.89 3.64 7.31
C SER A 27 10.02 4.37 6.57
N ALA A 28 9.83 4.73 5.30
CA ALA A 28 10.78 5.54 4.55
C ALA A 28 10.96 6.95 5.12
N ALA A 29 9.93 7.49 5.79
CA ALA A 29 9.99 8.76 6.52
C ALA A 29 10.66 8.64 7.92
N GLY A 30 11.16 7.46 8.31
CA GLY A 30 11.88 7.24 9.56
C GLY A 30 10.99 6.91 10.78
N LEU A 31 9.70 6.65 10.56
CA LEU A 31 8.78 6.22 11.62
C LEU A 31 8.98 4.75 11.98
N GLN A 32 8.73 4.41 13.25
CA GLN A 32 8.66 3.02 13.69
C GLN A 32 7.26 2.47 13.41
N VAL A 33 7.15 1.63 12.38
CA VAL A 33 5.85 1.14 11.90
C VAL A 33 5.59 -0.30 12.37
N THR A 34 4.42 -0.53 12.95
CA THR A 34 3.85 -1.88 13.10
C THR A 34 2.57 -1.98 12.28
N LEU A 35 2.51 -2.91 11.33
CA LEU A 35 1.31 -3.23 10.56
C LEU A 35 0.65 -4.47 11.15
N TYR A 36 -0.63 -4.35 11.50
CA TYR A 36 -1.47 -5.43 12.02
C TYR A 36 -2.42 -5.95 10.95
N ASP A 37 -2.66 -7.26 10.90
CA ASP A 37 -3.72 -7.87 10.10
C ASP A 37 -4.45 -8.97 10.88
N GLY A 38 -5.78 -9.01 10.76
CA GLY A 38 -6.61 -10.04 11.39
C GLY A 38 -6.51 -11.42 10.72
N LYS A 39 -5.74 -11.58 9.65
CA LYS A 39 -5.49 -12.86 8.95
C LYS A 39 -4.06 -13.35 9.19
N PRO A 40 -3.80 -14.66 8.95
CA PRO A 40 -2.46 -15.24 9.11
C PRO A 40 -1.40 -14.71 8.14
N SER A 41 -1.78 -13.92 7.13
CA SER A 41 -0.87 -13.34 6.16
C SER A 41 -1.42 -12.05 5.55
N VAL A 42 -0.52 -11.13 5.20
CA VAL A 42 -0.82 -9.89 4.48
C VAL A 42 -0.95 -10.13 2.96
N GLY A 43 -1.48 -9.16 2.23
CA GLY A 43 -1.57 -9.16 0.78
C GLY A 43 -2.53 -10.20 0.19
N ARG A 44 -3.40 -10.82 1.00
CA ARG A 44 -4.31 -11.88 0.52
C ARG A 44 -5.25 -11.38 -0.58
N LYS A 45 -5.86 -10.20 -0.42
CA LYS A 45 -6.69 -9.59 -1.48
C LYS A 45 -5.88 -9.22 -2.72
N PHE A 46 -4.62 -8.81 -2.56
CA PHE A 46 -3.71 -8.54 -3.67
C PHE A 46 -3.45 -9.81 -4.51
N LEU A 47 -3.25 -10.95 -3.86
CA LEU A 47 -3.13 -12.25 -4.54
C LEU A 47 -4.43 -12.68 -5.23
N VAL A 48 -5.59 -12.41 -4.61
CA VAL A 48 -6.90 -12.69 -5.24
C VAL A 48 -7.09 -11.84 -6.50
N ALA A 49 -6.82 -10.53 -6.45
CA ALA A 49 -6.82 -9.65 -7.62
C ALA A 49 -5.79 -10.10 -8.68
N GLY A 50 -4.72 -10.75 -8.23
CA GLY A 50 -3.65 -11.32 -9.04
C GLY A 50 -3.99 -12.58 -9.83
N LYS A 51 -5.11 -13.26 -9.58
CA LYS A 51 -5.45 -14.53 -10.24
C LYS A 51 -5.50 -14.41 -11.77
N GLY A 52 -5.95 -13.26 -12.28
CA GLY A 52 -6.00 -12.94 -13.71
C GLY A 52 -4.79 -12.16 -14.22
N GLY A 53 -3.65 -12.21 -13.52
CA GLY A 53 -2.43 -11.52 -13.93
C GLY A 53 -2.05 -10.28 -13.12
N LEU A 54 -2.93 -9.81 -12.22
CA LEU A 54 -2.84 -8.52 -11.51
C LEU A 54 -2.98 -7.31 -12.44
N ASN A 55 -4.20 -6.81 -12.58
CA ASN A 55 -4.40 -5.47 -13.14
C ASN A 55 -3.86 -4.44 -12.13
N LEU A 56 -2.61 -4.02 -12.30
CA LEU A 56 -1.89 -3.17 -11.36
C LEU A 56 -2.41 -1.73 -11.41
N THR A 57 -2.66 -1.21 -12.61
CA THR A 57 -3.14 0.15 -12.86
C THR A 57 -3.71 0.27 -14.28
N HIS A 58 -4.00 1.48 -14.75
CA HIS A 58 -4.46 1.78 -16.12
C HIS A 58 -3.55 2.81 -16.79
N GLY A 59 -3.32 2.68 -18.10
CA GLY A 59 -2.49 3.56 -18.90
C GLY A 59 -3.27 4.64 -19.65
N GLU A 60 -4.36 5.16 -19.06
CA GLU A 60 -5.02 6.37 -19.58
C GLU A 60 -4.29 7.62 -19.08
N SER A 61 -4.57 8.80 -19.66
CA SER A 61 -4.01 10.05 -19.16
C SER A 61 -4.45 10.32 -17.73
N LEU A 62 -3.63 11.03 -16.95
CA LEU A 62 -3.95 11.36 -15.55
C LEU A 62 -5.30 12.10 -15.45
N ASP A 63 -5.53 13.10 -16.30
CA ASP A 63 -6.78 13.87 -16.37
C ASP A 63 -8.01 12.97 -16.57
N ARG A 64 -7.89 11.89 -17.33
CA ARG A 64 -8.98 10.93 -17.51
C ARG A 64 -9.05 9.95 -16.35
N PHE A 65 -7.92 9.48 -15.84
CA PHE A 65 -7.84 8.49 -14.77
C PHE A 65 -8.51 9.01 -13.48
N VAL A 66 -8.28 10.28 -13.11
CA VAL A 66 -8.85 10.85 -11.88
C VAL A 66 -10.38 10.93 -11.92
N THR A 67 -10.98 11.04 -13.11
CA THR A 67 -12.45 11.01 -13.28
C THR A 67 -13.08 9.64 -13.00
N ARG A 68 -12.26 8.57 -12.88
CA ARG A 68 -12.74 7.22 -12.55
C ARG A 68 -13.09 7.06 -11.07
N TYR A 69 -12.71 8.02 -10.24
CA TYR A 69 -12.96 8.03 -8.82
C TYR A 69 -14.10 9.01 -8.51
N SER A 70 -15.08 8.54 -7.74
CA SER A 70 -16.22 9.34 -7.33
C SER A 70 -16.84 8.76 -6.05
N GLY A 71 -17.68 9.56 -5.41
CA GLY A 71 -18.44 9.18 -4.23
C GLY A 71 -19.24 10.37 -3.69
N PRO A 72 -20.24 10.12 -2.84
CA PRO A 72 -21.01 11.19 -2.23
C PRO A 72 -20.11 12.07 -1.35
N GLU A 73 -20.40 13.36 -1.30
CA GLU A 73 -19.80 14.33 -0.37
C GLU A 73 -18.26 14.47 -0.46
N GLN A 74 -17.68 14.12 -1.61
CA GLN A 74 -16.23 14.27 -1.84
C GLN A 74 -15.90 15.72 -2.24
N PRO A 75 -14.87 16.35 -1.65
CA PRO A 75 -14.37 17.65 -2.08
C PRO A 75 -13.96 17.63 -3.55
N GLU A 76 -14.22 18.74 -4.26
CA GLU A 76 -13.72 18.94 -5.62
C GLU A 76 -12.19 18.91 -5.62
N GLY A 77 -11.60 18.28 -6.63
CA GLY A 77 -10.14 18.20 -6.79
C GLY A 77 -9.44 17.16 -5.92
N LEU A 78 -10.12 16.54 -4.93
CA LEU A 78 -9.51 15.57 -4.01
C LEU A 78 -8.74 14.46 -4.75
N TRP A 79 -9.34 13.85 -5.77
CA TRP A 79 -8.68 12.76 -6.51
C TRP A 79 -7.54 13.24 -7.41
N SER A 80 -7.66 14.45 -7.97
CA SER A 80 -6.57 15.04 -8.75
C SER A 80 -5.34 15.30 -7.89
N GLU A 81 -5.55 15.78 -6.65
CA GLU A 81 -4.49 15.97 -5.67
C GLU A 81 -3.89 14.63 -5.23
N MET A 82 -4.70 13.72 -4.68
CA MET A 82 -4.22 12.46 -4.12
C MET A 82 -3.55 11.54 -5.16
N VAL A 83 -4.13 11.43 -6.35
CA VAL A 83 -3.54 10.59 -7.42
C VAL A 83 -2.37 11.31 -8.09
N GLY A 84 -2.36 12.65 -8.10
CA GLY A 84 -1.23 13.44 -8.61
C GLY A 84 0.06 13.23 -7.81
N GLU A 85 -0.02 12.96 -6.51
CA GLU A 85 1.15 12.66 -5.67
C GLU A 85 1.76 11.27 -5.93
N PHE A 86 0.95 10.31 -6.41
CA PHE A 86 1.41 8.97 -6.76
C PHE A 86 0.56 8.40 -7.89
N ALA A 87 0.94 8.78 -9.11
CA ALA A 87 0.21 8.55 -10.33
C ALA A 87 0.36 7.10 -10.84
N PRO A 88 -0.47 6.67 -11.82
CA PRO A 88 -0.32 5.36 -12.47
C PRO A 88 1.07 5.07 -13.01
N THR A 89 1.81 6.08 -13.47
CA THR A 89 3.20 5.96 -13.93
C THR A 89 4.13 5.62 -12.77
N ASP A 90 4.01 6.32 -11.65
CA ASP A 90 4.82 6.10 -10.44
C ASP A 90 4.60 4.69 -9.89
N LEU A 91 3.36 4.18 -9.96
CA LEU A 91 3.05 2.81 -9.55
C LEU A 91 3.72 1.76 -10.46
N ARG A 92 3.89 2.04 -11.75
CA ARG A 92 4.64 1.16 -12.68
C ARG A 92 6.14 1.20 -12.39
N GLU A 93 6.68 2.39 -12.14
CA GLU A 93 8.09 2.58 -11.79
C GLU A 93 8.41 1.93 -10.44
N TRP A 94 7.53 2.07 -9.45
CA TRP A 94 7.63 1.38 -8.17
C TRP A 94 7.70 -0.14 -8.32
N ALA A 95 6.87 -0.72 -9.20
CA ALA A 95 6.92 -2.16 -9.49
C ALA A 95 8.23 -2.54 -10.21
N ALA A 96 8.67 -1.71 -11.17
CA ALA A 96 9.94 -1.89 -11.87
C ALA A 96 11.15 -1.82 -10.92
N GLY A 97 11.12 -0.93 -9.93
CA GLY A 97 12.11 -0.85 -8.84
C GLY A 97 12.12 -2.08 -7.92
N MET A 98 11.12 -2.96 -8.01
CA MET A 98 11.15 -4.30 -7.43
C MET A 98 11.55 -5.37 -8.44
N GLY A 99 12.03 -5.02 -9.62
CA GLY A 99 12.29 -5.94 -10.72
C GLY A 99 11.04 -6.58 -11.31
N VAL A 100 9.87 -5.93 -11.22
CA VAL A 100 8.62 -6.40 -11.83
C VAL A 100 8.22 -5.43 -12.94
N GLU A 101 8.66 -5.75 -14.16
CA GLU A 101 8.29 -4.98 -15.34
C GLU A 101 6.80 -5.16 -15.69
N THR A 102 6.21 -4.11 -16.26
CA THR A 102 4.79 -4.08 -16.64
C THR A 102 4.62 -3.84 -18.14
N PHE A 103 3.47 -4.24 -18.67
CA PHE A 103 3.02 -3.88 -20.01
C PHE A 103 1.56 -3.41 -19.96
N GLN A 104 1.18 -2.56 -20.93
CA GLN A 104 -0.19 -2.10 -21.12
C GLN A 104 -0.87 -2.98 -22.17
N ALA A 105 -2.00 -3.58 -21.80
CA ALA A 105 -2.83 -4.32 -22.73
C ALA A 105 -3.63 -3.36 -23.63
N THR A 106 -4.20 -3.86 -24.73
CA THR A 106 -5.06 -3.08 -25.64
C THR A 106 -6.26 -2.42 -24.93
N SER A 107 -6.74 -3.03 -23.84
CA SER A 107 -7.79 -2.44 -22.99
C SER A 107 -7.36 -1.24 -22.15
N GLY A 108 -6.07 -0.88 -22.15
CA GLY A 108 -5.49 0.16 -21.29
C GLY A 108 -5.07 -0.33 -19.90
N ARG A 109 -5.58 -1.47 -19.43
CA ARG A 109 -5.13 -2.13 -18.19
C ARG A 109 -3.65 -2.50 -18.24
N VAL A 110 -2.96 -2.33 -17.12
CA VAL A 110 -1.52 -2.56 -16.99
C VAL A 110 -1.27 -3.77 -16.09
N TYR A 111 -0.45 -4.69 -16.58
CA TYR A 111 -0.16 -5.97 -15.91
C TYR A 111 1.36 -6.17 -15.77
N PRO A 112 1.82 -6.89 -14.73
CA PRO A 112 3.14 -7.51 -14.74
C PRO A 112 3.36 -8.38 -15.97
N LYS A 113 4.56 -8.31 -16.60
CA LYS A 113 4.90 -9.16 -17.77
C LYS A 113 4.75 -10.66 -17.49
N ALA A 114 5.06 -11.07 -16.27
CA ALA A 114 4.93 -12.47 -15.84
C ALA A 114 3.47 -12.91 -15.56
N LEU A 115 2.49 -11.99 -15.63
CA LEU A 115 1.08 -12.23 -15.29
C LEU A 115 0.90 -12.92 -13.92
N LYS A 116 1.70 -12.52 -12.93
CA LYS A 116 1.68 -13.07 -11.58
C LYS A 116 1.86 -11.96 -10.55
N ALA A 117 0.97 -11.91 -9.55
CA ALA A 117 1.07 -10.99 -8.42
C ALA A 117 2.12 -11.42 -7.38
N ALA A 118 2.32 -12.73 -7.20
CA ALA A 118 3.09 -13.26 -6.09
C ALA A 118 4.55 -12.76 -6.03
N PRO A 119 5.30 -12.64 -7.15
CA PRO A 119 6.67 -12.11 -7.12
C PRO A 119 6.72 -10.66 -6.61
N LEU A 120 5.79 -9.80 -7.03
CA LEU A 120 5.72 -8.41 -6.59
C LEU A 120 5.41 -8.32 -5.08
N LEU A 121 4.39 -9.04 -4.63
CA LEU A 121 4.02 -9.04 -3.20
C LEU A 121 5.16 -9.58 -2.32
N ARG A 122 5.84 -10.66 -2.74
CA ARG A 122 6.97 -11.22 -2.00
C ARG A 122 8.09 -10.19 -1.80
N ARG A 123 8.52 -9.55 -2.89
CA ARG A 123 9.58 -8.52 -2.85
C ARG A 123 9.16 -7.30 -2.03
N TRP A 124 7.88 -6.92 -2.10
CA TRP A 124 7.34 -5.83 -1.29
C TRP A 124 7.39 -6.14 0.21
N ILE A 125 7.00 -7.34 0.62
CA ILE A 125 7.06 -7.79 2.02
C ILE A 125 8.53 -7.87 2.50
N GLU A 126 9.43 -8.38 1.66
CA GLU A 126 10.87 -8.43 1.96
C GLU A 126 11.43 -7.02 2.18
N ARG A 127 11.09 -6.05 1.31
CA ARG A 127 11.48 -4.64 1.46
C ARG A 127 10.97 -4.05 2.77
N LEU A 128 9.68 -4.20 3.09
CA LEU A 128 9.10 -3.68 4.34
C LEU A 128 9.83 -4.21 5.58
N ARG A 129 10.16 -5.50 5.59
CA ARG A 129 10.94 -6.09 6.69
C ARG A 129 12.35 -5.50 6.76
N SER A 130 13.01 -5.28 5.62
CA SER A 130 14.35 -4.67 5.59
C SER A 130 14.38 -3.21 6.07
N THR A 131 13.27 -2.48 5.97
CA THR A 131 13.16 -1.11 6.49
C THR A 131 12.71 -1.07 7.97
N GLY A 132 12.63 -2.22 8.63
CA GLY A 132 12.26 -2.33 10.04
C GLY A 132 10.76 -2.29 10.32
N THR A 133 9.90 -2.37 9.28
CA THR A 133 8.45 -2.50 9.50
C THR A 133 8.13 -3.84 10.16
N ARG A 134 7.49 -3.81 11.31
CA ARG A 134 6.99 -5.00 12.02
C ARG A 134 5.64 -5.42 11.43
N LEU A 135 5.47 -6.71 11.14
CA LEU A 135 4.23 -7.28 10.62
C LEU A 135 3.62 -8.23 11.66
N GLU A 136 2.47 -7.88 12.21
CA GLU A 136 1.75 -8.63 13.24
C GLU A 136 0.45 -9.21 12.68
N MET A 137 0.47 -10.53 12.44
CA MET A 137 -0.65 -11.27 11.86
C MET A 137 -1.54 -11.86 12.97
N ASN A 138 -2.76 -12.27 12.62
CA ASN A 138 -3.76 -12.78 13.57
C ASN A 138 -4.11 -11.78 14.69
N HIS A 139 -4.10 -10.49 14.37
CA HIS A 139 -4.47 -9.42 15.29
C HIS A 139 -5.71 -8.72 14.72
N ARG A 140 -6.90 -9.24 15.04
CA ARG A 140 -8.13 -8.58 14.60
C ARG A 140 -8.41 -7.42 15.54
N LEU A 141 -8.34 -6.20 15.01
CA LEU A 141 -8.72 -5.02 15.78
C LEU A 141 -10.19 -5.12 16.22
N VAL A 142 -10.43 -4.95 17.52
CA VAL A 142 -11.76 -4.96 18.14
C VAL A 142 -12.09 -3.68 18.89
N SER A 143 -11.09 -2.87 19.27
CA SER A 143 -11.30 -1.57 19.89
C SER A 143 -10.19 -0.59 19.57
N ILE A 144 -10.57 0.68 19.47
CA ILE A 144 -9.67 1.83 19.45
C ILE A 144 -10.14 2.76 20.57
N ALA A 145 -9.25 3.07 21.51
CA ALA A 145 -9.45 4.12 22.49
C ALA A 145 -8.41 5.22 22.27
N ARG A 146 -8.79 6.47 22.57
CA ARG A 146 -7.91 7.63 22.45
C ARG A 146 -7.82 8.33 23.80
N ASP A 147 -6.61 8.29 24.36
CA ASP A 147 -6.20 9.16 25.46
C ASP A 147 -5.15 10.14 24.90
N GLU A 148 -4.02 10.34 25.60
CA GLU A 148 -2.82 11.00 25.04
C GLU A 148 -2.19 10.20 23.89
N VAL A 149 -2.39 8.88 23.88
CA VAL A 149 -1.97 7.94 22.83
C VAL A 149 -3.15 7.08 22.39
N PHE A 150 -3.08 6.53 21.17
CA PHE A 150 -4.02 5.51 20.73
C PHE A 150 -3.74 4.19 21.44
N ARG A 151 -4.78 3.58 22.01
CA ARG A 151 -4.76 2.22 22.57
C ARG A 151 -5.57 1.30 21.66
N LEU A 152 -4.95 0.22 21.22
CA LEU A 152 -5.54 -0.75 20.29
C LEU A 152 -5.83 -2.07 21.02
N GLY A 153 -7.06 -2.56 20.92
CA GLY A 153 -7.42 -3.89 21.38
C GLY A 153 -7.50 -4.88 20.23
N PHE A 154 -6.89 -6.05 20.40
CA PHE A 154 -6.91 -7.15 19.42
C PHE A 154 -7.55 -8.40 20.03
N ALA A 155 -8.30 -9.13 19.20
CA ALA A 155 -8.79 -10.48 19.47
C ALA A 155 -7.97 -11.52 18.71
#